data_AF-A0A409XPA2-F1
#
_entry.id   AF-A0A409XPA2-F1
#
_cell.length_a   1.000
_cell.length_b   1.000
_cell.length_c   1.000
_cell.angle_alpha   90.00
_cell.angle_beta   90.00
_cell.angle_gamma   90.00
#
_symmetry.space_group_name_H-M   'P 1'
#
loop_
_entity.id
_entity.type
_entity.pdbx_description
1 polymer ?
#
loop_
_entity_poly.entity_id
_entity_poly.type
_entity_poly.pdbx_seq_one_letter_code
_entity_poly.pdbx_strand_id
1 'polypeptide(L)'
;MSTLGQDGLPPLPKIEGDLDLMLDVYTHHSLRYSGAPMNGDYGDTERLANLGSKVLDLVVTYHLFSVKPLKSARDMGVIVNWPFHIEDLTSVVTDERSRNNNR
;
A
#
# COMPACT_ATOMS: atom_id res chain seq x y z
N MET A 1 9.58 12.91 -14.35
CA MET A 1 10.00 13.65 -13.14
C MET A 1 8.81 13.67 -12.20
N SER A 2 8.81 12.82 -11.17
CA SER A 2 7.72 12.69 -10.23
C SER A 2 7.90 13.74 -9.14
N THR A 3 7.02 14.75 -9.09
CA THR A 3 7.04 15.79 -8.06
C THR A 3 6.70 15.16 -6.72
N LEU A 4 7.63 15.21 -5.76
CA LEU A 4 7.39 14.84 -4.36
C LEU A 4 6.17 15.62 -3.83
N GLY A 5 5.30 14.96 -3.06
CA GLY A 5 4.19 15.62 -2.38
C GLY A 5 4.68 16.66 -1.36
N GLN A 6 3.76 17.53 -0.88
CA GLN A 6 4.06 18.61 0.07
C GLN A 6 4.81 18.13 1.34
N ASP A 7 4.70 16.85 1.70
CA ASP A 7 5.28 16.25 2.91
C ASP A 7 6.54 15.40 2.65
N GLY A 8 7.11 15.45 1.44
CA GLY A 8 8.26 14.62 1.06
C GLY A 8 7.94 13.14 0.80
N LEU A 9 6.66 12.77 0.88
CA LEU A 9 6.15 11.47 0.46
C LEU A 9 5.93 11.42 -1.06
N PRO A 10 6.05 10.24 -1.70
CA PRO A 10 5.63 10.10 -3.08
C PRO A 10 4.14 10.43 -3.22
N PRO A 11 3.73 11.07 -4.33
CA PRO A 11 2.32 11.36 -4.56
C PRO A 11 1.52 10.05 -4.58
N LEU A 12 0.36 10.05 -3.92
CA LEU A 12 -0.51 8.87 -3.89
C LEU A 12 -0.90 8.49 -5.33
N PRO A 13 -0.78 7.20 -5.71
CA PRO A 13 -1.27 6.74 -7.00
C PRO A 13 -2.75 7.10 -7.17
N LYS A 14 -3.11 7.60 -8.35
CA LYS A 14 -4.51 7.91 -8.66
C LYS A 14 -5.26 6.61 -8.94
N ILE A 15 -6.46 6.50 -8.40
CA ILE A 15 -7.44 5.48 -8.82
C ILE A 15 -8.12 6.05 -10.07
N GLU A 16 -7.82 5.50 -11.24
CA GLU A 16 -8.37 5.96 -12.52
C GLU A 16 -9.67 5.22 -12.86
N GLY A 17 -10.62 5.91 -13.51
CA GLY A 17 -11.68 5.27 -14.29
C GLY A 17 -13.01 4.99 -13.59
N ASP A 18 -13.06 4.90 -12.25
CA ASP A 18 -14.32 4.59 -11.53
C ASP A 18 -14.46 5.44 -10.25
N LEU A 19 -15.40 6.40 -10.31
CA LEU A 19 -15.73 7.29 -9.19
C LEU A 19 -16.34 6.51 -8.02
N ASP A 20 -17.12 5.47 -8.32
CA ASP A 20 -17.79 4.65 -7.31
C ASP A 20 -16.74 3.83 -6.57
N LEU A 21 -15.77 3.24 -7.28
CA LEU A 21 -14.62 2.58 -6.67
C LEU A 21 -13.82 3.52 -5.75
N MET A 22 -13.52 4.74 -6.21
CA MET A 22 -12.79 5.70 -5.39
C MET A 22 -13.57 6.02 -4.11
N LEU A 23 -14.87 6.29 -4.21
CA LEU A 23 -15.71 6.61 -3.06
C LEU A 23 -15.82 5.43 -2.08
N ASP A 24 -15.96 4.22 -2.60
CA ASP A 24 -16.06 3.00 -1.81
C ASP A 24 -14.77 2.71 -1.04
N VAL A 25 -13.59 2.95 -1.63
CA VAL A 25 -12.29 2.80 -0.95
C VAL A 25 -12.15 3.78 0.24
N TYR A 26 -12.72 4.97 0.14
CA TYR A 26 -12.69 5.96 1.23
C TYR A 26 -13.84 5.80 2.24
N THR A 27 -14.82 4.95 1.96
CA THR A 27 -15.98 4.77 2.83
C THR A 27 -15.75 3.60 3.78
N HIS A 28 -15.71 3.90 5.09
CA HIS A 28 -15.58 2.87 6.11
C HIS A 28 -16.80 1.93 6.12
N HIS A 29 -16.57 0.62 6.29
CA HIS A 29 -17.62 -0.41 6.24
C HIS A 29 -18.79 -0.15 7.21
N SER A 30 -18.54 0.49 8.35
CA SER A 30 -19.58 0.85 9.33
C SER A 30 -20.63 1.84 8.81
N LEU A 31 -20.34 2.56 7.72
CA LEU A 31 -21.27 3.48 7.07
C LEU A 31 -22.18 2.77 6.06
N ARG A 32 -21.90 1.51 5.72
CA ARG A 32 -22.76 0.71 4.85
C ARG A 32 -23.87 0.08 5.69
N TYR A 33 -25.12 0.25 5.24
CA TYR A 33 -26.27 -0.39 5.88
C TYR A 33 -26.39 -1.85 5.43
N SER A 34 -27.01 -2.68 6.26
CA SER A 34 -27.28 -4.08 5.94
C SER A 34 -28.15 -4.20 4.68
N GLY A 35 -27.66 -4.93 3.68
CA GLY A 35 -28.36 -5.09 2.39
C GLY A 35 -28.08 -3.99 1.36
N ALA A 36 -27.08 -3.13 1.59
CA ALA A 36 -26.65 -2.17 0.57
C ALA A 36 -26.27 -2.90 -0.74
N PRO A 37 -26.68 -2.35 -1.91
CA PRO A 37 -26.35 -2.95 -3.19
C PRO A 37 -24.83 -3.08 -3.34
N MET A 38 -24.40 -4.27 -3.77
CA MET A 38 -23.01 -4.55 -4.09
C MET A 38 -22.70 -4.00 -5.49
N ASN A 39 -21.47 -3.54 -5.68
CA ASN A 39 -20.98 -3.19 -7.00
C ASN A 39 -20.87 -4.47 -7.86
N GLY A 40 -21.28 -4.43 -9.12
CA GLY A 40 -21.28 -5.60 -10.01
C GLY A 40 -19.87 -6.12 -10.35
N ASP A 41 -18.87 -5.24 -10.36
CA ASP A 41 -17.51 -5.56 -10.79
C ASP A 41 -16.64 -6.05 -9.62
N TYR A 42 -16.73 -5.41 -8.46
CA TYR A 42 -15.89 -5.73 -7.29
C TYR A 42 -16.67 -6.11 -6.02
N GLY A 43 -17.99 -6.10 -6.03
CA GLY A 43 -18.81 -6.55 -4.90
C GLY A 43 -18.84 -5.56 -3.74
N ASP A 44 -18.01 -5.79 -2.71
CA ASP A 44 -17.95 -4.98 -1.50
C ASP A 44 -16.53 -4.49 -1.18
N THR A 45 -16.46 -3.56 -0.24
CA THR A 45 -15.22 -2.93 0.20
C THR A 45 -14.32 -3.88 1.00
N GLU A 46 -14.85 -4.94 1.63
CA GLU A 46 -14.05 -5.94 2.34
C GLU A 46 -13.23 -6.78 1.35
N ARG A 47 -13.82 -7.13 0.21
CA ARG A 47 -13.12 -7.80 -0.90
C ARG A 47 -11.98 -6.94 -1.45
N LEU A 48 -12.23 -5.64 -1.63
CA LEU A 48 -11.19 -4.69 -2.07
C LEU A 48 -10.06 -4.59 -1.04
N ALA A 49 -10.38 -4.51 0.26
CA ALA A 49 -9.39 -4.48 1.32
C ALA A 49 -8.54 -5.77 1.36
N ASN A 50 -9.19 -6.93 1.20
CA ASN A 50 -8.50 -8.22 1.14
C ASN A 50 -7.55 -8.30 -0.07
N LEU A 51 -8.04 -7.90 -1.24
CA LEU A 51 -7.23 -7.85 -2.46
C LEU A 51 -6.03 -6.90 -2.29
N GLY A 52 -6.27 -5.69 -1.78
CA GLY A 52 -5.23 -4.70 -1.54
C GLY A 52 -4.14 -5.20 -0.59
N SER A 53 -4.52 -5.93 0.47
CA SER A 53 -3.56 -6.57 1.38
C SER A 53 -2.64 -7.55 0.63
N LYS A 54 -3.19 -8.42 -0.23
CA LYS A 54 -2.36 -9.39 -0.99
C LYS A 54 -1.48 -8.72 -2.03
N VAL A 55 -1.97 -7.69 -2.70
CA VAL A 55 -1.19 -6.92 -3.67
C VAL A 55 -0.05 -6.18 -2.97
N LEU A 56 -0.30 -5.58 -1.80
CA LEU A 56 0.72 -4.92 -1.00
C LEU A 56 1.82 -5.90 -0.58
N ASP A 57 1.44 -7.07 -0.04
CA ASP A 57 2.37 -8.13 0.34
C ASP A 57 3.29 -8.51 -0.85
N LEU A 58 2.70 -8.71 -2.03
CA LEU A 58 3.42 -9.05 -3.24
C LEU A 58 4.41 -7.96 -3.65
N VAL A 59 3.96 -6.71 -3.74
CA VAL A 59 4.78 -5.58 -4.22
C VAL A 59 5.94 -5.32 -3.27
N VAL A 60 5.69 -5.32 -1.95
CA VAL A 60 6.75 -5.13 -0.94
C VAL A 60 7.76 -6.27 -1.00
N THR A 61 7.29 -7.52 -1.07
CA THR A 61 8.18 -8.69 -1.18
C THR A 61 9.03 -8.62 -2.44
N TYR A 62 8.41 -8.32 -3.58
CA TYR A 62 9.11 -8.20 -4.87
C TYR A 62 10.13 -7.07 -4.87
N HIS A 63 9.78 -5.91 -4.31
CA HIS A 63 10.69 -4.77 -4.20
C HIS A 63 11.91 -5.10 -3.32
N LEU A 64 11.68 -5.70 -2.15
CA LEU A 64 12.76 -6.11 -1.25
C LEU A 64 13.71 -7.13 -1.89
N PHE A 65 13.15 -8.11 -2.61
CA PHE A 65 13.95 -9.08 -3.37
C PHE A 65 14.77 -8.40 -4.46
N SER A 66 14.18 -7.44 -5.18
CA SER A 66 14.84 -6.71 -6.27
C SER A 66 15.99 -5.82 -5.79
N VAL A 67 15.85 -5.18 -4.62
CA VAL A 67 16.88 -4.28 -4.06
C VAL A 67 17.95 -5.02 -3.26
N LYS A 68 17.59 -6.11 -2.56
CA LYS A 68 18.49 -6.89 -1.70
C LYS A 68 18.31 -8.41 -1.94
N PRO A 69 18.85 -8.96 -3.05
CA PRO A 69 18.61 -10.35 -3.47
C PRO A 69 19.16 -11.44 -2.55
N LEU A 70 19.98 -11.11 -1.53
CA LEU A 70 20.60 -12.08 -0.62
C LEU A 70 19.97 -12.12 0.79
N LYS A 71 18.77 -11.56 0.99
CA LYS A 71 18.05 -11.71 2.27
C LYS A 71 17.56 -13.15 2.46
N SER A 72 17.68 -13.68 3.68
CA SER A 72 17.16 -15.00 3.98
C SER A 72 15.63 -15.02 3.89
N ALA A 73 15.03 -16.17 3.60
CA ALA A 73 13.57 -16.31 3.56
C ALA A 73 12.90 -15.89 4.88
N ARG A 74 13.58 -16.13 6.02
CA ARG A 74 13.15 -15.66 7.34
C ARG A 74 13.08 -14.13 7.39
N ASP A 75 14.10 -13.44 6.89
CA ASP A 75 14.17 -11.97 6.93
C ASP A 75 13.19 -11.31 5.96
N MET A 76 12.81 -12.01 4.88
CA MET A 76 11.75 -11.55 3.97
C MET A 76 10.37 -11.71 4.63
N GLY A 77 10.11 -12.82 5.30
CA GLY A 77 8.85 -13.07 6.00
C GLY A 77 8.57 -12.11 7.16
N VAL A 78 9.59 -11.69 7.91
CA VAL A 78 9.43 -10.79 9.07
C VAL A 78 9.02 -9.36 8.68
N ILE A 79 9.44 -8.87 7.50
CA ILE A 79 9.09 -7.53 7.03
C ILE A 79 7.66 -7.48 6.47
N VAL A 80 7.19 -8.58 5.88
CA VAL A 80 5.85 -8.68 5.29
C VAL A 80 4.78 -8.96 6.35
N ASN A 81 5.12 -9.71 7.41
CA ASN A 81 4.22 -10.00 8.55
C ASN A 81 4.31 -8.98 9.68
N TRP A 82 4.94 -7.82 9.46
CA TRP A 82 5.02 -6.77 10.48
C TRP A 82 3.61 -6.21 10.74
N PRO A 83 3.17 -6.07 12.01
CA PRO A 83 1.96 -5.32 12.29
C PRO A 83 2.25 -3.87 11.90
N PHE A 84 1.74 -3.43 10.75
CA PHE A 84 1.83 -2.04 10.31
C PHE A 84 1.20 -1.12 11.38
N HIS A 85 1.99 -0.68 12.37
CA HIS A 85 1.74 0.59 13.02
C HIS A 85 2.06 1.66 11.99
N ILE A 86 1.09 2.53 11.74
CA ILE A 86 1.12 3.59 10.72
C ILE A 86 2.39 4.48 10.82
N GLU A 87 3.06 4.47 11.96
CA GLU A 87 4.26 5.27 12.25
C GLU A 87 5.53 4.77 11.52
N ASP A 88 5.63 3.49 11.16
CA ASP A 88 6.84 2.90 10.56
C ASP A 88 7.05 3.23 9.07
N LEU A 89 5.99 3.66 8.36
CA LEU A 89 6.07 4.03 6.93
C LEU A 89 7.00 5.23 6.66
N THR A 90 7.24 6.06 7.67
CA THR A 90 8.13 7.24 7.57
C THR A 90 9.62 6.88 7.55
N SER A 91 9.99 5.70 8.05
CA SER A 91 11.39 5.26 8.17
C SER A 91 11.97 4.73 6.85
N VAL A 92 11.13 4.14 5.99
CA VAL A 92 11.57 3.59 4.69
C VAL A 92 11.99 4.71 3.73
N VAL A 93 11.36 5.88 3.82
CA VAL A 93 11.67 7.05 2.98
C VAL A 93 12.97 7.74 3.43
N THR A 94 13.36 7.62 4.70
CA THR A 94 14.55 8.31 5.22
C THR A 94 15.86 7.55 4.94
N ASP A 95 15.85 6.21 4.81
CA ASP A 95 17.05 5.42 4.50
C ASP A 95 17.59 5.65 3.06
N GLU A 96 16.73 6.00 2.10
CA GLU A 96 17.17 6.31 0.72
C GLU A 96 17.89 7.67 0.62
N ARG A 97 17.55 8.64 1.47
CA ARG A 97 18.20 9.95 1.53
C ARG A 97 19.65 9.86 2.01
N SER A 98 19.93 8.96 2.96
CA SER A 98 21.28 8.79 3.50
C SER A 98 22.24 8.13 2.51
N ARG A 99 21.74 7.25 1.62
CA ARG A 99 22.57 6.62 0.57
C ARG A 99 22.91 7.56 -0.59
N ASN A 100 22.04 8.52 -0.91
CA ASN A 100 22.24 9.42 -2.06
C ASN A 100 23.13 10.64 -1.75
N ASN A 101 23.37 10.94 -0.48
CA ASN A 101 24.23 12.07 -0.07
C ASN A 101 25.72 11.68 0.11
N ASN A 102 26.08 10.44 -0.20
CA ASN A 102 27.43 9.89 -0.02
C ASN A 102 28.04 9.39 -1.35
N ARG A 103 27.60 9.95 -2.48
CA ARG A 103 28.15 9.75 -3.82
C ARG A 103 28.48 11.09 -4.46
#